data_AF-A0A6G8U5Y2-F1
#
_entry.id   AF-A0A6G8U5Y2-F1
#
_cell.length_a   1.000
_cell.length_b   1.000
_cell.length_c   1.000
_cell.angle_alpha   90.00
_cell.angle_beta   90.00
_cell.angle_gamma   90.00
#
_symmetry.space_group_name_H-M   'P 1'
#
loop_
_entity.id
_entity.type
_entity.pdbx_description
1 polymer ?
#
loop_
_entity_poly.entity_id
_entity_poly.type
_entity_poly.pdbx_seq_one_letter_code
_entity_poly.pdbx_strand_id
1 'polypeptide(L)' 'MKKRYSIWVREIGSDHDVELMQCDSNPQPLVAALYGKRLNTTKEGARKRTTMSRYVTIRVVDNHAET' A
#
# COMPACT_ATOMS: atom_id res chain seq x y z
N MET A 1 21.76 6.29 13.74
CA MET A 1 20.70 6.87 12.88
C MET A 1 19.35 6.28 13.29
N LYS A 2 18.26 7.05 13.19
CA LYS A 2 16.91 6.47 13.38
C LYS A 2 16.61 5.57 12.18
N LYS A 3 16.07 4.38 12.43
CA LYS A 3 15.61 3.48 11.35
C LYS A 3 14.50 4.18 10.59
N ARG A 4 14.63 4.27 9.26
CA ARG A 4 13.62 4.83 8.38
C ARG A 4 13.16 3.73 7.44
N TYR A 5 11.86 3.57 7.30
CA TYR A 5 11.25 2.60 6.40
C TYR A 5 10.49 3.33 5.29
N SER A 6 10.59 2.83 4.07
CA SER A 6 9.73 3.22 2.95
C SER A 6 8.67 2.14 2.73
N ILE A 7 7.42 2.56 2.64
CA ILE A 7 6.30 1.69 2.30
C ILE A 7 5.96 1.91 0.83
N TRP A 8 6.17 0.88 0.02
CA TRP A 8 5.85 0.84 -1.39
C TRP A 8 4.60 0.01 -1.61
N VAL A 9 3.72 0.45 -2.50
CA VAL A 9 2.46 -0.24 -2.81
C VAL A 9 2.23 -0.31 -4.31
N ARG A 10 1.48 -1.34 -4.73
CA ARG A 10 0.86 -1.38 -6.05
C ARG A 10 -0.64 -1.35 -5.91
N GLU A 11 -1.28 -0.35 -6.49
CA GLU A 11 -2.74 -0.29 -6.55
C GLU A 11 -3.29 -1.30 -7.56
N ILE A 12 -4.52 -1.77 -7.32
CA ILE A 12 -5.21 -2.67 -8.25
C ILE A 12 -5.46 -1.95 -9.59
N GLY A 13 -5.02 -2.57 -10.68
CA GLY A 13 -5.06 -1.97 -12.02
C GLY A 13 -3.83 -1.11 -12.37
N SER A 14 -2.88 -0.94 -11.44
CA SER A 14 -1.57 -0.33 -11.73
C SER A 14 -0.55 -1.38 -12.18
N ASP A 15 0.36 -0.99 -13.07
CA ASP A 15 1.49 -1.79 -13.56
C ASP A 15 2.81 -1.51 -12.83
N HIS A 16 2.87 -0.46 -12.02
CA HIS A 16 4.07 -0.02 -11.30
C HIS A 16 3.84 0.14 -9.79
N ASP A 17 4.94 0.03 -9.04
CA ASP A 17 4.96 0.30 -7.61
C ASP A 17 5.20 1.78 -7.36
N VAL A 18 4.52 2.34 -6.35
CA VAL A 18 4.71 3.72 -5.90
C VAL A 18 5.11 3.74 -4.43
N GLU A 19 6.01 4.65 -4.07
CA GLU A 19 6.28 4.94 -2.67
C GLU A 19 5.08 5.68 -2.10
N LEU A 20 4.38 5.05 -1.15
CA LEU A 20 3.20 5.63 -0.54
C LEU A 20 3.58 6.61 0.58
N MET A 21 4.52 6.20 1.44
CA MET A 21 4.98 6.99 2.57
C MET A 21 6.29 6.46 3.14
N GLN A 22 6.96 7.32 3.92
CA GLN A 22 8.08 6.95 4.78
C GLN A 22 7.68 7.06 6.25
N CYS A 23 8.25 6.20 7.09
CA CYS A 23 8.05 6.26 8.54
C CYS A 23 9.35 5.97 9.29
N ASP A 24 9.56 6.67 10.41
CA ASP A 24 10.76 6.52 11.26
C ASP A 24 10.55 5.54 12.43
N SER A 25 9.47 4.76 12.39
CA SER A 25 9.05 3.82 13.44
C SER A 25 8.61 2.48 12.85
N ASN A 26 8.23 1.52 13.70
CA ASN A 26 7.79 0.20 13.25
C ASN A 26 6.65 0.31 12.20
N PRO A 27 6.85 -0.14 10.95
CA PRO A 27 5.88 0.03 9.87
C PRO A 27 4.71 -0.96 9.95
N GLN A 28 4.78 -2.00 10.78
CA GLN A 28 3.79 -3.08 10.77
C GLN A 28 2.34 -2.64 11.03
N PRO A 29 2.04 -1.72 11.97
CA PRO A 29 0.67 -1.23 12.15
C PRO A 29 0.13 -0.52 10.89
N LEU A 30 0.99 0.20 10.17
CA LEU A 30 0.61 0.88 8.92
C LEU A 30 0.34 -0.15 7.82
N VAL A 31 1.20 -1.15 7.67
CA VAL A 31 1.02 -2.24 6.71
C VAL A 31 -0.30 -2.98 6.95
N ALA A 32 -0.61 -3.31 8.21
CA ALA A 32 -1.87 -3.95 8.58
C ALA A 32 -3.09 -3.09 8.19
N ALA A 33 -3.03 -1.78 8.45
CA ALA A 33 -4.09 -0.85 8.05
C ALA A 33 -4.24 -0.75 6.52
N LEU A 34 -3.14 -0.82 5.76
CA LEU A 34 -3.14 -0.78 4.30
C LEU A 34 -3.77 -2.04 3.69
N TYR A 35 -3.53 -3.23 4.25
CA TYR A 35 -4.21 -4.47 3.84
C TYR A 35 -5.74 -4.40 4.05
N GLY A 36 -6.20 -3.58 4.99
CA GLY A 36 -7.63 -3.33 5.21
C GLY A 36 -8.30 -2.40 4.19
N LYS A 37 -7.53 -1.67 3.36
CA LYS A 37 -8.09 -0.69 2.42
C LYS A 37 -8.78 -1.38 1.25
N ARG A 38 -10.02 -0.97 0.98
CA ARG A 38 -10.85 -1.50 -0.10
C ARG A 38 -11.20 -0.40 -1.11
N LEU A 39 -11.35 -0.81 -2.36
CA LEU A 39 -11.88 -0.02 -3.46
C LEU A 39 -13.26 -0.55 -3.82
N ASN A 40 -14.23 0.34 -3.96
CA ASN A 40 -15.55 0.02 -4.48
C ASN A 40 -15.62 0.46 -5.94
N THR A 41 -15.75 -0.49 -6.86
CA THR A 41 -15.88 -0.21 -8.29
C THR A 41 -17.29 -0.55 -8.73
N THR A 42 -17.80 0.19 -9.70
CA THR A 42 -19.06 -0.13 -10.37
C THR A 42 -18.78 -0.08 -11.86
N LYS A 43 -19.07 -1.16 -12.58
CA LYS A 43 -18.97 -1.13 -14.04
C LYS A 43 -20.08 -0.21 -14.57
N GLU A 44 -19.77 0.59 -15.57
CA GLU A 44 -20.76 1.43 -16.23
C GLU A 44 -21.94 0.57 -16.75
N GLY A 45 -23.17 0.99 -16.44
CA GLY A 45 -24.39 0.22 -16.73
C GLY A 45 -24.68 -0.95 -15.79
N ALA A 46 -23.81 -1.30 -14.83
CA ALA A 46 -24.05 -2.35 -13.86
C ALA A 46 -24.66 -1.83 -12.56
N ARG A 47 -25.70 -2.51 -12.07
CA ARG A 47 -26.33 -2.19 -10.76
C ARG A 47 -25.51 -2.72 -9.56
N LYS A 48 -24.60 -3.67 -9.78
CA LYS A 48 -23.82 -4.35 -8.74
C LYS A 48 -22.50 -3.61 -8.48
N ARG A 49 -22.28 -3.20 -7.23
CA ARG A 49 -20.98 -2.71 -6.76
C ARG A 49 -20.07 -3.89 -6.44
N THR A 50 -18.81 -3.80 -6.83
CA THR A 50 -17.78 -4.79 -6.51
C THR A 50 -16.77 -4.17 -5.57
N THR A 51 -16.59 -4.78 -4.40
CA THR A 51 -15.57 -4.38 -3.43
C THR A 51 -14.35 -5.26 -3.60
N MET A 52 -13.19 -4.65 -3.78
CA MET A 52 -11.90 -5.33 -3.93
C MET A 52 -10.84 -4.71 -3.02
N SER A 53 -9.74 -5.42 -2.76
CA SER A 53 -8.58 -4.83 -2.08
C SER A 53 -8.02 -3.67 -2.91
N ARG A 54 -7.65 -2.57 -2.24
CA ARG A 54 -7.09 -1.40 -2.93
C ARG A 54 -5.68 -1.68 -3.46
N TYR A 55 -4.87 -2.36 -2.66
CA TYR A 55 -3.49 -2.69 -3.01
C TYR A 55 -3.35 -4.18 -3.29
N VAL A 56 -2.59 -4.50 -4.34
CA VAL A 56 -2.22 -5.87 -4.73
C VAL A 56 -0.95 -6.29 -4.01
N THR A 57 0.00 -5.37 -3.84
CA THR A 57 1.24 -5.59 -3.13
C THR A 57 1.50 -4.44 -2.16
N ILE A 58 2.10 -4.77 -1.01
CA ILE A 58 2.60 -3.83 -0.02
C ILE A 58 3.99 -4.33 0.37
N ARG A 59 5.02 -3.51 0.17
CA ARG A 59 6.42 -3.83 0.45
C ARG A 59 6.99 -2.79 1.41
N VAL A 60 7.70 -3.27 2.42
CA VAL A 60 8.46 -2.43 3.34
C VAL A 60 9.94 -2.53 2.95
N VAL A 61 10.59 -1.38 2.78
CA VAL A 61 12.02 -1.26 2.54
C VAL A 61 12.63 -0.61 3.78
N ASP A 62 13.59 -1.28 4.41
CA ASP A 62 14.40 -0.67 5.48
C ASP A 62 15.49 0.17 4.84
N ASN A 63 15.42 1.49 5.05
CA ASN A 63 16.39 2.46 4.56
C ASN A 63 17.44 2.78 5.64
N HIS A 64 17.72 1.84 6.56
CA HIS A 64 18.88 1.98 7.41
C HIS A 64 20.10 2.22 6.51
N ALA A 65 20.66 3.43 6.61
CA ALA A 65 21.86 3.76 5.86
C ALA A 65 22.89 2.67 6.13
N GLU A 66 23.34 2.00 5.07
CA GLU A 66 24.62 1.30 5.08
C GLU A 66 25.68 2.39 5.29
N THR A 67 25.96 2.70 6.56
CA THR A 67 27.19 3.37 6.98
C THR A 67 28.32 2.37 7.05
#